data_AF-V2Y6P7-F1
#
_entry.id   AF-V2Y6P7-F1
#
_cell.length_a   1.000
_cell.length_b   1.000
_cell.length_c   1.000
_cell.angle_alpha   90.00
_cell.angle_beta   90.00
_cell.angle_gamma   90.00
#
_symmetry.space_group_name_H-M   'P 1'
#
loop_
_entity.id
_entity.type
_entity.pdbx_description
1 polymer ?
#
loop_
_entity_poly.entity_id
_entity_poly.type
_entity_poly.pdbx_seq_one_letter_code
_entity_poly.pdbx_strand_id
1 'polypeptide(L)'
;SVTSEIFMNFLWKYVIPLTNPYPDPQSVLILNNCNIHHAEEVYALVEDEALCKLMFLPPYLPDLNPIEPAFYAIKAYICHHSDNYMLGIIDEAC
;
A
#
# COMPACT_ATOMS: atom_id res chain seq x y z
N SER A 1 3.24 -0.93 15.39
CA SER A 1 2.13 -0.66 14.45
C SER A 1 2.50 0.54 13.59
N VAL A 2 2.05 0.58 12.34
CA VAL A 2 2.21 1.76 11.47
C VAL A 2 1.18 2.81 11.91
N THR A 3 1.63 4.04 12.14
CA THR A 3 0.74 5.19 12.44
C THR A 3 0.37 5.92 11.15
N SER A 4 -0.68 6.73 11.18
CA SER A 4 -1.06 7.58 10.05
C SER A 4 0.08 8.50 9.62
N GLU A 5 0.87 9.03 10.56
CA GLU A 5 2.04 9.87 10.27
C GLU A 5 3.12 9.12 9.47
N ILE A 6 3.45 7.89 9.88
CA ILE A 6 4.43 7.06 9.17
C ILE A 6 3.93 6.75 7.75
N PHE A 7 2.64 6.43 7.63
CA PHE A 7 2.02 6.17 6.33
C PHE A 7 2.03 7.40 5.42
N MET A 8 1.70 8.57 5.95
CA MET A 8 1.74 9.85 5.23
C MET A 8 3.15 10.16 4.70
N ASN A 9 4.17 9.98 5.55
CA ASN A 9 5.56 10.18 5.13
C ASN A 9 5.94 9.23 4.00
N PHE A 10 5.52 7.96 4.09
CA PHE A 10 5.74 6.98 3.04
C PHE A 10 5.09 7.40 1.71
N LEU A 11 3.84 7.83 1.73
CA LEU A 11 3.15 8.30 0.52
C LEU A 11 3.90 9.47 -0.10
N TRP A 12 4.15 10.52 0.68
CA TRP A 12 4.82 11.73 0.22
C TRP A 12 6.21 11.46 -0.36
N LYS A 13 6.99 10.59 0.29
CA LYS A 13 8.38 10.34 -0.07
C LYS A 13 8.56 9.37 -1.24
N TYR A 14 7.72 8.34 -1.33
CA TYR A 14 7.97 7.21 -2.23
C TYR A 14 6.86 6.96 -3.25
N VAL A 15 5.61 7.39 -2.98
CA VAL A 15 4.47 7.09 -3.86
C VAL A 15 4.11 8.29 -4.72
N ILE A 16 3.86 9.46 -4.11
CA ILE A 16 3.44 10.69 -4.80
C ILE A 16 4.40 11.09 -5.94
N PRO A 17 5.75 11.03 -5.78
CA PRO A 17 6.66 11.37 -6.87
C PRO A 17 6.56 10.48 -8.10
N LEU A 18 5.88 9.34 -8.01
CA LEU A 18 5.65 8.39 -9.10
C LEU A 18 4.28 8.58 -9.76
N THR A 19 3.44 9.48 -9.23
CA THR A 19 2.10 9.73 -9.76
C THR A 19 2.06 10.92 -10.71
N ASN A 20 1.05 10.95 -11.56
CA ASN A 20 0.70 12.10 -12.40
C ASN A 20 -0.71 12.61 -12.07
N PRO A 21 -1.06 13.84 -12.47
CA PRO A 21 -2.41 14.35 -12.35
C PRO A 21 -3.44 13.50 -13.11
N TYR A 22 -4.62 13.29 -12.56
CA TYR A 22 -5.69 12.56 -13.23
C TYR A 22 -6.28 13.40 -14.38
N PRO A 23 -6.50 12.84 -15.60
CA PRO A 23 -6.56 11.42 -15.97
C PRO A 23 -5.31 10.85 -16.69
N ASP A 24 -4.10 11.37 -16.44
CA ASP A 24 -2.89 10.89 -17.12
C ASP A 24 -2.49 9.46 -16.69
N PRO A 25 -1.57 8.78 -17.39
CA PRO A 25 -1.05 7.50 -16.91
C PRO A 25 -0.48 7.60 -15.49
N GLN A 26 -0.65 6.57 -14.66
CA GLN A 26 -0.17 6.56 -13.26
C GLN A 26 -0.80 7.67 -12.38
N SER A 27 -2.09 7.97 -12.60
CA SER A 27 -2.81 9.02 -11.87
C SER A 27 -3.93 8.53 -10.95
N VAL A 28 -3.98 7.23 -10.67
CA VAL A 28 -4.95 6.63 -9.75
C VAL A 28 -4.20 5.85 -8.69
N LEU A 29 -4.33 6.27 -7.43
CA LEU A 29 -3.84 5.56 -6.27
C LEU A 29 -4.95 4.71 -5.67
N ILE A 30 -4.71 3.39 -5.59
CA ILE A 30 -5.67 2.43 -5.02
C ILE A 30 -5.14 1.94 -3.68
N LEU A 31 -5.91 2.13 -2.60
CA LEU A 31 -5.59 1.67 -1.25
C LEU A 31 -6.61 0.63 -0.75
N ASN A 32 -6.21 -0.24 0.18
CA ASN A 32 -7.17 -1.05 0.94
C ASN A 32 -7.86 -0.21 2.04
N ASN A 33 -8.91 -0.73 2.67
CA ASN A 33 -9.69 -0.02 3.70
C ASN A 33 -9.05 -0.02 5.10
N CYS A 34 -7.72 0.04 5.22
CA CYS A 34 -7.10 0.19 6.52
C CYS A 34 -7.49 1.54 7.13
N ASN A 35 -7.85 1.58 8.42
CA ASN A 35 -8.36 2.80 9.07
C ASN A 35 -7.41 4.00 8.92
N ILE A 36 -6.09 3.76 8.94
CA ILE A 36 -5.08 4.81 8.78
C ILE A 36 -5.07 5.45 7.37
N HIS A 37 -5.64 4.80 6.35
CA HIS A 37 -5.72 5.32 4.99
C HIS A 37 -6.87 6.32 4.80
N HIS A 38 -7.83 6.35 5.73
CA HIS A 38 -8.99 7.25 5.68
C HIS A 38 -8.74 8.58 6.43
N ALA A 39 -7.50 8.84 6.81
CA ALA A 39 -7.11 10.12 7.41
C ALA A 39 -7.30 11.26 6.39
N GLU A 40 -7.80 12.41 6.83
CA GLU A 40 -8.09 13.57 5.96
C GLU A 40 -6.83 14.05 5.24
N GLU A 41 -5.68 13.93 5.88
CA GLU A 41 -4.38 14.30 5.34
C GLU A 41 -3.99 13.44 4.12
N VAL A 42 -4.43 12.17 4.07
CA VAL A 42 -4.19 11.30 2.91
C VAL A 42 -4.95 11.83 1.69
N TYR A 43 -6.20 12.26 1.88
CA TYR A 43 -6.99 12.85 0.81
C TYR A 43 -6.38 14.16 0.32
N ALA A 44 -6.00 15.06 1.24
CA ALA A 44 -5.38 16.34 0.90
C ALA A 44 -4.08 16.14 0.10
N LEU A 45 -3.21 15.23 0.54
CA LEU A 45 -1.96 14.95 -0.17
C LEU A 45 -2.20 14.37 -1.58
N VAL A 46 -3.15 13.45 -1.73
CA VAL A 46 -3.33 12.70 -2.98
C VAL A 46 -4.17 13.50 -3.99
N GLU A 47 -5.34 13.99 -3.58
CA GLU A 47 -6.31 14.65 -4.48
C GLU A 47 -6.01 16.15 -4.63
N ASP A 48 -5.68 16.87 -3.56
CA ASP A 48 -5.50 18.33 -3.61
C ASP A 48 -4.09 18.74 -4.03
N GLU A 49 -3.06 18.12 -3.46
CA GLU A 49 -1.66 18.46 -3.74
C GLU A 49 -1.11 17.75 -4.98
N ALA A 50 -1.27 16.44 -5.07
CA ALA A 50 -0.74 15.64 -6.17
C ALA A 50 -1.67 15.58 -7.39
N LEU A 51 -2.92 16.03 -7.25
CA LEU A 51 -3.97 15.96 -8.29
C LEU A 51 -4.20 14.52 -8.80
N CYS A 52 -3.89 13.53 -7.97
CA CYS A 52 -4.02 12.11 -8.25
C CYS A 52 -5.35 11.61 -7.68
N LYS A 53 -6.02 10.71 -8.39
CA LYS A 53 -7.31 10.18 -7.95
C LYS A 53 -7.10 9.09 -6.90
N LEU A 54 -7.70 9.25 -5.73
CA LEU A 54 -7.70 8.29 -4.65
C LEU A 54 -8.92 7.36 -4.75
N MET A 55 -8.67 6.04 -4.74
CA MET A 55 -9.70 5.02 -4.73
C MET A 55 -9.41 3.97 -3.65
N PHE A 56 -10.48 3.40 -3.12
CA PHE A 56 -10.40 2.31 -2.14
C PHE A 56 -10.93 1.02 -2.73
N LEU A 57 -10.27 -0.10 -2.42
CA LEU A 57 -10.78 -1.41 -2.78
C LEU A 57 -12.13 -1.68 -2.10
N PRO A 58 -13.05 -2.42 -2.71
CA PRO A 58 -14.25 -2.86 -2.01
C PRO A 58 -13.87 -3.74 -0.80
N PRO A 59 -14.67 -3.71 0.29
CA PRO A 59 -14.38 -4.51 1.47
C PRO A 59 -14.39 -6.03 1.13
N TYR A 60 -13.39 -6.75 1.66
CA TYR A 60 -13.25 -8.21 1.59
C TYR A 60 -13.08 -8.82 0.18
N LEU A 61 -12.46 -8.10 -0.77
CA LEU A 61 -12.05 -8.64 -2.08
C LEU A 61 -10.51 -8.78 -2.19
N PRO A 62 -9.88 -9.71 -1.45
CA PRO A 62 -8.43 -9.91 -1.51
C PRO A 62 -7.95 -10.26 -2.94
N ASP A 63 -8.78 -10.99 -3.71
CA ASP A 63 -8.45 -11.40 -5.08
C ASP A 63 -8.33 -10.23 -6.07
N LEU A 64 -8.80 -9.02 -5.70
CA LEU A 64 -8.67 -7.82 -6.53
C LEU A 64 -7.43 -7.00 -6.20
N ASN A 65 -6.64 -7.38 -5.20
CA ASN A 65 -5.41 -6.68 -4.87
C ASN A 65 -4.24 -7.30 -5.66
N PRO A 66 -3.75 -6.66 -6.74
CA PRO A 66 -2.73 -7.25 -7.62
C PRO A 66 -1.37 -7.45 -6.95
N ILE A 67 -1.19 -6.94 -5.73
CA ILE A 67 0.04 -7.16 -4.94
C ILE A 67 0.03 -8.52 -4.20
N GLU A 68 -1.12 -9.16 -4.00
CA GLU A 68 -1.22 -10.44 -3.27
C GLU A 68 -0.40 -11.57 -3.93
N PRO A 69 -0.44 -11.77 -5.27
CA PRO A 69 0.41 -12.77 -5.90
C PRO A 69 1.91 -12.49 -5.73
N ALA A 70 2.30 -11.21 -5.71
CA ALA A 70 3.68 -10.81 -5.50
C ALA A 70 4.14 -11.12 -4.06
N PHE A 71 3.32 -10.79 -3.06
CA PHE A 71 3.61 -11.14 -1.67
C PHE A 71 3.62 -12.65 -1.44
N TYR A 72 2.69 -13.39 -2.06
CA TYR A 72 2.69 -14.84 -2.01
C TYR A 72 4.01 -15.43 -2.54
N ALA A 73 4.48 -14.96 -3.70
CA ALA A 73 5.74 -15.41 -4.28
C ALA A 73 6.93 -15.11 -3.35
N ILE A 74 6.97 -13.91 -2.76
CA ILE A 74 8.02 -13.52 -1.80
C ILE A 74 7.97 -14.41 -0.55
N LYS A 75 6.78 -14.60 0.04
CA LYS A 75 6.59 -15.46 1.22
C LYS A 75 7.01 -16.90 0.93
N ALA A 76 6.59 -17.45 -0.21
CA ALA A 76 6.95 -18.81 -0.64
C ALA A 76 8.47 -18.96 -0.81
N TYR A 77 9.14 -17.99 -1.44
CA TYR A 77 10.59 -17.98 -1.57
C TYR A 77 11.28 -17.98 -0.20
N ILE A 78 10.85 -17.09 0.70
CA ILE A 78 11.42 -16.98 2.05
C ILE A 78 11.22 -18.27 2.83
N CYS A 79 10.01 -18.83 2.86
CA CYS A 79 9.70 -20.08 3.55
C CYS A 79 10.51 -21.26 3.00
N HIS A 80 10.80 -21.29 1.70
CA HIS A 80 11.57 -22.38 1.11
C HIS A 80 13.07 -22.30 1.45
N HIS A 81 13.57 -21.12 1.83
CA HIS A 81 14.98 -20.88 2.14
C HIS A 81 15.20 -20.53 3.63
N SER A 82 14.22 -20.80 4.50
CA SER A 82 14.20 -20.34 5.89
C SER A 82 15.02 -21.19 6.89
N ASP A 83 15.96 -22.01 6.43
CA ASP A 83 16.83 -22.81 7.32
C ASP A 83 17.80 -21.97 8.19
N ASN A 84 17.69 -20.63 8.14
CA ASN A 84 18.41 -19.72 9.02
C ASN A 84 17.42 -18.98 9.94
N TYR A 85 17.48 -19.34 11.23
CA TYR A 85 16.84 -18.70 12.38
C TYR A 85 16.71 -17.16 12.20
N MET A 86 15.47 -16.66 12.11
CA MET A 86 14.99 -15.27 12.40
C MET A 86 13.75 -14.90 11.53
N LEU A 87 12.74 -15.77 11.45
CA LEU A 87 11.55 -15.54 10.59
C LEU A 87 10.21 -15.54 11.32
N GLY A 88 10.21 -15.21 12.61
CA GLY A 88 8.95 -14.97 13.35
C GLY A 88 8.19 -13.70 12.93
N ILE A 89 8.82 -12.81 12.14
CA ILE A 89 8.28 -11.47 11.84
C ILE A 89 7.34 -11.46 10.62
N ILE A 90 7.43 -12.43 9.70
CA ILE A 90 6.67 -12.41 8.44
C ILE A 90 5.36 -13.18 8.53
N ASP A 91 5.17 -14.03 9.55
CA ASP A 91 3.92 -14.78 9.70
C ASP A 91 2.80 -13.96 10.38
N GLU A 92 3.13 -12.88 11.11
CA GLU A 92 2.16 -11.97 11.73
C GLU A 92 1.70 -10.81 10.82
N ALA A 93 2.19 -10.74 9.58
CA ALA A 93 1.92 -9.62 8.68
C ALA A 93 0.63 -9.76 7.84
N CYS A 94 -0.18 -10.80 8.09
CA CYS A 94 -1.51 -10.97 7.50
C CYS A 94 -2.58 -11.09 8.60
#